data_AF-A0A1Q9NNQ0-F1
#
_entry.id   AF-A0A1Q9NNQ0-F1
#
_cell.length_a   1.000
_cell.length_b   1.000
_cell.length_c   1.000
_cell.angle_alpha   90.00
_cell.angle_beta   90.00
_cell.angle_gamma   90.00
#
_symmetry.space_group_name_H-M   'P 1'
#
loop_
_entity.id
_entity.type
_entity.pdbx_description
1 polymer ?
#
loop_
_entity_poly.entity_id
_entity_poly.type
_entity_poly.pdbx_seq_one_letter_code
_entity_poly.pdbx_strand_id
1 'polypeptide(L)'
;MPWYDPSINPILKQMQKLLTKEFRTTITTNFFICTREELIRETIEELKEDNYAKTEIEYAERYLLPKILGKYFSKTHQIWLVDIVGINLDLVIHEAIHSIQRCEENKEDIVDYITYKLTGNDFYINEYVLTDWKEIEKTFTWEKIKRRLLSIGNCEDF
;
A
#
# COMPACT_ATOMS: atom_id res chain seq x y z
N MET A 1 -0.55 8.36 20.45
CA MET A 1 0.46 8.58 19.39
C MET A 1 0.80 7.22 18.81
N PRO A 2 1.18 7.13 17.52
CA PRO A 2 1.69 5.88 16.96
C PRO A 2 2.90 5.38 17.77
N TRP A 3 3.05 4.06 17.90
CA TRP A 3 4.13 3.42 18.66
C TRP A 3 4.77 2.29 17.85
N TYR A 4 5.95 1.86 18.27
CA TYR A 4 6.59 0.69 17.71
C TYR A 4 6.25 -0.55 18.55
N ASP A 5 5.75 -1.60 17.91
CA ASP A 5 5.56 -2.91 18.54
C ASP A 5 6.56 -3.93 17.96
N PRO A 6 7.49 -4.48 18.76
CA PRO A 6 8.43 -5.50 18.32
C PRO A 6 7.78 -6.77 17.75
N SER A 7 6.50 -7.03 18.05
CA SER A 7 5.75 -8.18 17.56
C SER A 7 5.61 -8.20 16.03
N ILE A 8 5.72 -7.04 15.37
CA ILE A 8 5.66 -6.93 13.90
C ILE A 8 6.95 -7.38 13.20
N ASN A 9 8.07 -7.50 13.93
CA ASN A 9 9.39 -7.79 13.34
C ASN A 9 9.46 -9.04 12.45
N PRO A 10 8.82 -10.18 12.78
CA PRO A 10 8.80 -11.34 11.90
C PRO A 10 8.17 -11.02 10.53
N ILE A 11 7.08 -10.24 10.54
CA ILE A 11 6.38 -9.82 9.32
C ILE A 11 7.26 -8.84 8.53
N LEU A 12 7.88 -7.85 9.19
CA LEU A 12 8.78 -6.91 8.51
C LEU A 12 9.97 -7.62 7.85
N LYS A 13 10.56 -8.62 8.51
CA LYS A 13 11.64 -9.43 7.93
C LYS A 13 11.18 -10.21 6.70
N GLN A 14 9.96 -10.75 6.73
CA GLN A 14 9.39 -11.48 5.59
C GLN A 14 9.08 -10.53 4.42
N MET A 15 8.45 -9.39 4.69
CA MET A 15 8.22 -8.34 3.70
C MET A 15 9.54 -7.87 3.07
N GLN A 16 10.57 -7.57 3.88
CA GLN A 16 11.87 -7.13 3.38
C GLN A 16 12.50 -8.18 2.46
N LYS A 17 12.44 -9.46 2.84
CA LYS A 17 12.95 -10.56 2.01
C LYS A 17 12.24 -10.63 0.66
N LEU A 18 10.91 -10.50 0.63
CA LEU A 18 10.10 -10.57 -0.59
C LEU A 18 10.38 -9.36 -1.50
N LEU A 19 10.32 -8.15 -0.96
CA LEU A 19 10.51 -6.93 -1.74
C LEU A 19 11.94 -6.76 -2.23
N THR A 20 12.96 -7.07 -1.41
CA THR A 20 14.35 -7.03 -1.88
C THR A 20 14.63 -8.06 -2.97
N LYS A 21 14.03 -9.25 -2.88
CA LYS A 21 14.15 -10.27 -3.94
C LYS A 21 13.56 -9.76 -5.27
N GLU A 22 12.37 -9.17 -5.24
CA GLU A 22 11.65 -8.82 -6.47
C GLU A 22 12.05 -7.46 -7.07
N PHE A 23 12.33 -6.46 -6.23
CA PHE A 23 12.62 -5.07 -6.66
C PHE A 23 14.08 -4.66 -6.50
N ARG A 24 14.91 -5.50 -5.86
CA ARG A 24 16.33 -5.17 -5.53
C ARG A 24 16.48 -3.85 -4.78
N THR A 25 15.45 -3.47 -4.02
CA THR A 25 15.43 -2.25 -3.22
C THR A 25 15.37 -2.57 -1.73
N THR A 26 15.87 -1.65 -0.91
CA THR A 26 15.74 -1.72 0.55
C THR A 26 14.57 -0.82 0.96
N ILE A 27 13.69 -1.32 1.82
CA ILE A 27 12.58 -0.52 2.34
C ILE A 27 13.12 0.26 3.54
N THR A 28 13.11 1.58 3.45
CA THR A 28 13.62 2.48 4.50
C THR A 28 12.51 3.10 5.35
N THR A 29 11.25 2.78 5.02
CA THR A 29 10.06 3.30 5.67
C THR A 29 9.95 2.85 7.12
N ASN A 30 9.58 3.77 8.01
CA ASN A 30 9.36 3.45 9.42
C ASN A 30 7.97 2.84 9.62
N PHE A 31 7.88 1.77 10.39
CA PHE A 31 6.60 1.10 10.69
C PHE A 31 6.14 1.42 12.12
N PHE A 32 4.88 1.83 12.24
CA PHE A 32 4.24 2.10 13.51
C PHE A 32 2.88 1.41 13.61
N ILE A 33 2.49 1.09 14.83
CA ILE A 33 1.14 0.69 15.21
C ILE A 33 0.41 1.92 15.74
N CYS A 34 -0.88 2.02 15.46
CA CYS A 34 -1.74 3.11 15.88
C CYS A 34 -3.16 2.61 16.17
N THR A 35 -3.98 3.44 16.82
CA THR A 35 -5.42 3.19 16.86
C THR A 35 -6.06 3.58 15.52
N ARG A 36 -7.25 3.02 15.22
CA ARG A 36 -8.01 3.41 14.03
C ARG A 36 -8.32 4.91 14.00
N GLU A 37 -8.66 5.49 15.16
CA GLU A 37 -8.94 6.92 15.29
C GLU A 37 -7.72 7.78 14.95
N GLU A 38 -6.52 7.35 15.34
CA GLU A 38 -5.27 8.02 15.00
C GLU A 38 -4.99 7.98 13.49
N LEU A 39 -5.16 6.81 12.87
CA LEU A 39 -4.98 6.65 11.42
C LEU A 39 -5.94 7.54 10.63
N ILE A 40 -7.22 7.55 11.01
CA ILE A 40 -8.26 8.38 10.37
C ILE A 40 -7.90 9.85 10.52
N ARG A 41 -7.56 10.30 11.74
CA ARG A 41 -7.21 11.71 12.00
C ARG A 41 -6.02 12.14 11.14
N GLU A 42 -4.94 11.37 11.12
CA GLU A 42 -3.75 11.71 10.35
C GLU A 42 -4.04 11.72 8.84
N THR A 43 -4.87 10.79 8.36
CA THR A 43 -5.29 10.77 6.95
C THR A 43 -6.12 12.00 6.59
N ILE A 44 -7.01 12.46 7.48
CA ILE A 44 -7.80 13.68 7.28
C ILE A 44 -6.88 14.91 7.21
N GLU A 45 -5.85 14.99 8.06
CA GLU A 45 -4.88 16.09 8.00
C GLU A 45 -4.10 16.08 6.67
N GLU A 46 -3.65 14.93 6.19
CA GLU A 46 -3.00 14.83 4.87
C GLU A 46 -3.92 15.29 3.73
N LEU A 47 -5.20 14.87 3.73
CA LEU A 47 -6.18 15.31 2.73
C LEU A 47 -6.44 16.82 2.77
N LYS A 48 -6.44 17.44 3.96
CA LYS A 48 -6.56 18.89 4.10
C LYS A 48 -5.33 19.60 3.54
N GLU A 49 -4.14 19.11 3.84
CA GLU A 49 -2.88 19.66 3.33
C GLU A 49 -2.78 19.56 1.80
N ASP A 50 -3.36 18.51 1.22
CA ASP A 50 -3.40 18.28 -0.22
C ASP A 50 -4.56 19.05 -0.90
N ASN A 51 -5.26 19.90 -0.15
CA ASN A 51 -6.33 20.80 -0.61
C ASN A 51 -7.55 20.09 -1.22
N TYR A 52 -7.89 18.88 -0.74
CA TYR A 52 -9.14 18.22 -1.10
C TYR A 52 -10.35 19.04 -0.65
N ALA A 53 -11.45 18.97 -1.42
CA ALA A 53 -12.66 19.69 -1.06
C ALA A 53 -13.27 19.12 0.22
N LYS A 54 -13.88 20.00 1.03
CA LYS A 54 -14.50 19.61 2.30
C LYS A 54 -15.49 18.45 2.16
N THR A 55 -16.29 18.44 1.09
CA THR A 55 -17.25 17.37 0.81
C THR A 55 -16.59 16.03 0.50
N GLU A 56 -15.39 16.04 -0.09
CA GLU A 56 -14.61 14.83 -0.37
C GLU A 56 -14.02 14.27 0.93
N ILE A 57 -13.51 15.14 1.79
CA ILE A 57 -13.01 14.76 3.12
C ILE A 57 -14.13 14.15 3.97
N GLU A 58 -15.31 14.79 4.01
CA GLU A 58 -16.49 14.27 4.73
C GLU A 58 -16.95 12.90 4.19
N TYR A 59 -16.89 12.71 2.87
CA TYR A 59 -17.19 11.42 2.25
C TYR A 59 -16.15 10.36 2.64
N ALA A 60 -14.86 10.68 2.56
CA ALA A 60 -13.78 9.77 2.92
C ALA A 60 -13.88 9.37 4.40
N GLU A 61 -14.05 10.33 5.30
CA GLU A 61 -14.22 10.12 6.75
C GLU A 61 -15.39 9.19 7.07
N ARG A 62 -16.51 9.32 6.35
CA ARG A 62 -17.72 8.55 6.63
C ARG A 62 -17.72 7.14 6.03
N TYR A 63 -17.11 6.94 4.86
CA TYR A 63 -17.31 5.72 4.08
C TYR A 63 -16.03 4.93 3.75
N LEU A 64 -14.89 5.60 3.63
CA LEU A 64 -13.63 5.00 3.19
C LEU A 64 -12.67 4.77 4.35
N LEU A 65 -12.34 5.83 5.10
CA LEU A 65 -11.40 5.79 6.21
C LEU A 65 -11.80 4.85 7.36
N PRO A 66 -13.09 4.58 7.64
CA PRO A 66 -13.44 3.57 8.64
C PRO A 66 -13.01 2.15 8.25
N LYS A 67 -12.67 1.89 6.99
CA LYS A 67 -12.29 0.56 6.47
C LYS A 67 -10.78 0.38 6.32
N ILE A 68 -9.98 1.45 6.29
CA ILE A 68 -8.53 1.32 6.15
C ILE A 68 -7.92 0.66 7.39
N LEU A 69 -6.92 -0.18 7.16
CA LEU A 69 -6.20 -0.94 8.19
C LEU A 69 -4.73 -0.58 8.26
N GLY A 70 -4.22 0.07 7.22
CA GLY A 70 -2.88 0.58 7.10
C GLY A 70 -2.88 1.79 6.17
N LYS A 71 -1.80 2.58 6.23
CA LYS A 71 -1.52 3.63 5.25
C LYS A 71 -0.05 4.00 5.26
N TYR A 72 0.53 4.13 4.08
CA TYR A 72 1.78 4.86 3.87
C TYR A 72 1.52 6.39 3.79
N PHE A 73 2.26 7.13 4.62
CA PHE A 73 2.34 8.59 4.63
C PHE A 73 3.64 9.04 3.97
N SER A 74 3.52 9.60 2.76
CA SER A 74 4.68 9.93 1.92
C SER A 74 5.53 11.07 2.50
N LYS A 75 4.89 12.07 3.11
CA LYS A 75 5.54 13.25 3.70
C LYS A 75 6.48 12.89 4.84
N THR A 76 6.09 11.93 5.68
CA THR A 76 6.87 11.51 6.86
C THR A 76 7.69 10.24 6.62
N HIS A 77 7.48 9.57 5.48
CA HIS A 77 8.04 8.27 5.14
C HIS A 77 7.75 7.22 6.23
N GLN A 78 6.46 7.10 6.58
CA GLN A 78 5.97 6.21 7.63
C GLN A 78 4.82 5.34 7.14
N ILE A 79 4.75 4.11 7.61
CA ILE A 79 3.60 3.22 7.46
C ILE A 79 2.97 3.05 8.83
N TRP A 80 1.70 3.41 8.94
CA TRP A 80 0.93 3.22 10.16
C TRP A 80 -0.05 2.07 9.95
N LEU A 81 -0.13 1.18 10.92
CA LEU A 81 -0.97 -0.01 10.90
C LEU A 81 -1.92 0.04 12.09
N VAL A 82 -3.19 -0.27 11.88
CA VAL A 82 -4.17 -0.36 12.96
C VAL A 82 -3.83 -1.55 13.86
N ASP A 83 -3.80 -1.33 15.16
CA ASP A 83 -3.51 -2.37 16.15
C ASP A 83 -4.37 -3.63 15.94
N ILE A 84 -3.76 -4.80 16.17
CA ILE A 84 -4.31 -6.16 16.02
C ILE A 84 -4.66 -6.54 14.56
N VAL A 85 -5.45 -5.74 13.86
CA VAL A 85 -6.02 -6.08 12.54
C VAL A 85 -5.11 -5.70 11.37
N GLY A 86 -4.26 -4.68 11.55
CA GLY A 86 -3.32 -4.21 10.53
C GLY A 86 -1.99 -4.99 10.51
N ILE A 87 -1.78 -5.91 11.45
CA ILE A 87 -0.51 -6.64 11.60
C ILE A 87 -0.60 -7.95 10.80
N ASN A 88 -0.66 -7.84 9.47
CA ASN A 88 -0.65 -8.99 8.55
C ASN A 88 0.28 -8.74 7.36
N LEU A 89 0.79 -9.82 6.76
CA LEU A 89 1.83 -9.74 5.73
C LEU A 89 1.34 -9.05 4.45
N ASP A 90 0.12 -9.34 4.00
CA ASP A 90 -0.43 -8.77 2.76
C ASP A 90 -0.51 -7.25 2.86
N LEU A 91 -1.12 -6.74 3.93
CA LEU A 91 -1.23 -5.30 4.15
C LEU A 91 0.14 -4.62 4.32
N VAL A 92 1.05 -5.23 5.07
CA VAL A 92 2.41 -4.68 5.25
C VAL A 92 3.15 -4.59 3.92
N ILE A 93 2.99 -5.57 3.03
CA ILE A 93 3.57 -5.56 1.68
C ILE A 93 2.91 -4.48 0.82
N HIS A 94 1.58 -4.39 0.82
CA HIS A 94 0.83 -3.39 0.06
C HIS A 94 1.29 -1.96 0.40
N GLU A 95 1.32 -1.61 1.68
CA GLU A 95 1.77 -0.28 2.11
C GLU A 95 3.26 -0.05 1.81
N ALA A 96 4.09 -1.09 1.93
CA ALA A 96 5.50 -0.99 1.58
C ALA A 96 5.73 -0.79 0.08
N ILE A 97 4.88 -1.35 -0.79
CA ILE A 97 4.92 -1.13 -2.24
C ILE A 97 4.61 0.34 -2.55
N HIS A 98 3.60 0.95 -1.91
CA HIS A 98 3.34 2.39 -2.05
C HIS A 98 4.56 3.25 -1.68
N SER A 99 5.40 2.80 -0.74
CA SER A 99 6.60 3.54 -0.36
C SER A 99 7.72 3.56 -1.41
N ILE A 100 7.70 2.65 -2.38
CA ILE A 100 8.68 2.58 -3.48
C ILE A 100 8.07 2.92 -4.85
N GLN A 101 6.75 3.06 -4.90
CA GLN A 101 5.98 3.40 -6.09
C GLN A 101 6.31 4.82 -6.58
N ARG A 102 6.33 4.98 -7.91
CA ARG A 102 6.55 6.26 -8.58
C ARG A 102 5.50 6.60 -9.63
N CYS A 103 4.65 5.64 -10.00
CA CYS A 103 3.46 5.89 -10.81
C CYS A 103 2.30 6.32 -9.88
N GLU A 104 1.44 7.24 -10.33
CA GLU A 104 0.46 7.92 -9.44
C GLU A 104 -1.00 7.62 -9.77
N GLU A 105 -1.33 7.47 -11.06
CA GLU A 105 -2.70 7.17 -11.51
C GLU A 105 -2.97 5.66 -11.49
N ASN A 106 -4.19 5.25 -11.10
CA ASN A 106 -4.60 3.84 -11.00
C ASN A 106 -3.65 2.99 -10.15
N LYS A 107 -3.16 3.59 -9.06
CA LYS A 107 -2.11 3.00 -8.21
C LYS A 107 -2.55 1.76 -7.43
N GLU A 108 -3.81 1.68 -7.01
CA GLU A 108 -4.25 0.61 -6.11
C GLU A 108 -4.21 -0.75 -6.80
N ASP A 109 -4.72 -0.85 -8.03
CA ASP A 109 -4.84 -2.12 -8.74
C ASP A 109 -3.47 -2.77 -9.03
N ILE A 110 -2.45 -1.98 -9.40
CA ILE A 110 -1.08 -2.48 -9.57
C ILE A 110 -0.49 -2.95 -8.23
N VAL A 111 -0.75 -2.23 -7.14
CA VAL A 111 -0.24 -2.58 -5.82
C VAL A 111 -0.92 -3.84 -5.29
N ASP A 112 -2.24 -3.96 -5.45
CA ASP A 112 -3.01 -5.15 -5.09
C ASP A 112 -2.52 -6.37 -5.86
N TYR A 113 -2.32 -6.23 -7.17
CA TYR A 113 -1.82 -7.30 -8.01
C TYR A 113 -0.40 -7.73 -7.63
N ILE A 114 0.50 -6.78 -7.39
CA ILE A 114 1.86 -7.09 -6.94
C ILE A 114 1.83 -7.75 -5.56
N THR A 115 1.02 -7.26 -4.62
CA THR A 115 0.86 -7.85 -3.29
C THR A 115 0.40 -9.30 -3.41
N TYR A 116 -0.65 -9.56 -4.18
CA TYR A 116 -1.11 -10.90 -4.52
C TYR A 116 0.01 -11.78 -5.07
N LYS A 117 0.79 -11.30 -6.05
CA LYS A 117 1.88 -12.08 -6.67
C LYS A 117 2.99 -12.43 -5.67
N LEU A 118 3.22 -11.58 -4.67
CA LEU A 118 4.24 -11.79 -3.65
C LEU A 118 3.78 -12.77 -2.56
N THR A 119 2.51 -12.72 -2.16
CA THR A 119 2.00 -13.50 -1.03
C THR A 119 1.29 -14.78 -1.46
N GLY A 120 0.78 -14.82 -2.69
CA GLY A 120 -0.07 -15.90 -3.19
C GLY A 120 -1.46 -15.94 -2.56
N ASN A 121 -1.89 -14.85 -1.91
CA ASN A 121 -3.18 -14.79 -1.23
C ASN A 121 -4.29 -14.29 -2.16
N ASP A 122 -5.04 -15.21 -2.77
CA ASP A 122 -6.16 -14.87 -3.67
C ASP A 122 -7.29 -14.10 -2.94
N PHE A 123 -7.40 -14.17 -1.60
CA PHE A 123 -8.41 -13.43 -0.85
C PHE A 123 -8.10 -11.94 -0.70
N TYR A 124 -6.88 -11.53 -1.00
CA TYR A 124 -6.45 -10.14 -0.89
C TYR A 124 -6.94 -9.28 -2.05
N ILE A 125 -7.05 -9.87 -3.23
CA ILE A 125 -7.31 -9.16 -4.49
C ILE A 125 -8.75 -9.37 -4.97
N ASN A 126 -9.36 -8.31 -5.51
CA ASN A 126 -10.65 -8.42 -6.17
C ASN A 126 -10.57 -9.27 -7.45
N GLU A 127 -11.56 -10.13 -7.71
CA GLU A 127 -11.59 -11.02 -8.89
C GLU A 127 -11.48 -10.27 -10.23
N TYR A 128 -12.07 -9.09 -10.32
CA TYR A 128 -11.98 -8.23 -11.51
C TYR A 128 -10.54 -7.77 -11.74
N VAL A 129 -9.90 -7.19 -10.72
CA VAL A 129 -8.49 -6.74 -10.77
C VAL A 129 -7.58 -7.92 -11.07
N LEU A 130 -7.78 -9.07 -10.43
CA LEU A 130 -6.98 -10.27 -10.67
C LEU A 130 -7.07 -10.76 -12.12
N THR A 131 -8.27 -10.70 -12.71
CA THR A 131 -8.50 -11.13 -14.10
C THR A 131 -7.81 -10.18 -15.08
N ASP A 132 -8.05 -8.88 -14.94
CA ASP A 132 -7.49 -7.86 -15.82
C ASP A 132 -5.96 -7.87 -15.78
N TRP A 133 -5.39 -7.92 -14.57
CA TRP A 133 -3.94 -7.90 -14.40
C TRP A 133 -3.24 -9.18 -14.84
N LYS A 134 -3.92 -10.33 -14.80
CA LYS A 134 -3.42 -11.57 -15.43
C LYS A 134 -3.32 -11.43 -16.95
N GLU A 135 -4.25 -10.73 -17.60
CA GLU A 135 -4.17 -10.47 -19.05
C GLU A 135 -3.08 -9.44 -19.39
N ILE A 136 -2.92 -8.41 -18.55
CA ILE A 136 -1.81 -7.45 -18.66
C ILE A 136 -0.46 -8.18 -18.52
N GLU A 137 -0.29 -9.05 -17.52
CA GLU A 137 0.97 -9.81 -17.32
C GLU A 137 1.30 -10.69 -18.53
N LYS A 138 0.30 -11.35 -19.14
CA LYS A 138 0.51 -12.14 -20.36
C LYS A 138 1.06 -11.30 -21.52
N THR A 139 0.66 -10.03 -21.61
CA THR A 139 1.04 -9.12 -22.69
C THR A 139 2.39 -8.43 -22.43
N PHE A 140 2.62 -7.96 -21.20
CA PHE A 140 3.75 -7.09 -20.87
C PHE A 140 4.85 -7.76 -20.03
N THR A 141 4.63 -8.95 -19.48
CA THR A 141 5.52 -9.67 -18.54
C THR A 141 5.64 -9.03 -17.16
N TRP A 142 5.94 -9.86 -16.15
CA TRP A 142 6.19 -9.43 -14.77
C TRP A 142 7.25 -8.32 -14.64
N GLU A 143 8.33 -8.42 -15.42
CA GLU A 143 9.42 -7.43 -15.38
C GLU A 143 9.03 -6.06 -15.95
N LYS A 144 8.05 -5.97 -16.85
CA LYS A 144 7.52 -4.65 -17.23
C LYS A 144 6.60 -4.09 -16.16
N ILE A 145 5.76 -4.91 -15.53
CA ILE A 145 4.89 -4.49 -14.43
C ILE A 145 5.70 -3.86 -13.29
N LYS A 146 6.75 -4.55 -12.83
CA LYS A 146 7.65 -3.99 -11.80
C LYS A 146 8.30 -2.68 -12.22
N ARG A 147 8.75 -2.57 -13.48
CA ARG A 147 9.34 -1.33 -14.00
C ARG A 147 8.32 -0.20 -14.07
N ARG A 148 7.08 -0.49 -14.45
CA ARG A 148 5.98 0.48 -14.53
C ARG A 148 5.68 1.08 -13.15
N LEU A 149 5.61 0.26 -12.10
CA LEU A 149 5.47 0.71 -10.71
C LEU A 149 6.56 1.73 -10.32
N LEU A 150 7.80 1.47 -10.72
CA LEU A 150 8.98 2.27 -10.39
C LEU A 150 9.24 3.45 -11.36
N SER A 151 8.32 3.71 -12.30
CA SER A 151 8.46 4.76 -13.31
C SER A 151 7.40 5.83 -13.15
N ILE A 152 7.78 7.10 -13.33
CA ILE A 152 6.85 8.24 -13.26
C ILE A 152 5.79 8.12 -14.36
N GLY A 153 4.53 8.42 -14.02
CA GLY A 153 3.39 8.45 -14.94
C GLY A 153 2.21 7.62 -14.45
N ASN A 154 1.34 7.21 -15.37
CA ASN A 154 0.18 6.36 -15.08
C ASN A 154 0.63 4.89 -14.84
N CYS A 155 0.06 4.21 -13.84
CA CYS A 155 0.44 2.85 -13.49
C CYS A 155 0.01 1.77 -14.51
N GLU A 156 -0.82 2.12 -15.48
CA GLU A 156 -1.36 1.24 -16.52
C GLU A 156 -0.83 1.57 -17.93
N ASP A 157 0.09 2.52 -18.05
CA ASP A 157 0.71 2.92 -19.32
C ASP A 157 1.95 2.05 -19.63
N PHE A 158 1.72 0.91 -20.30
CA PHE A 158 2.66 -0.20 -20.53
C PHE A 158 3.35 -0.28 -21.91
#